data_AF-A0A2V8DLX7-F1
#
_entry.id   AF-A0A2V8DLX7-F1
#
_cell.length_a   1.000
_cell.length_b   1.000
_cell.length_c   1.000
_cell.angle_alpha   90.00
_cell.angle_beta   90.00
_cell.angle_gamma   90.00
#
_symmetry.space_group_name_H-M   'P 1'
#
loop_
_entity.id
_entity.type
_entity.pdbx_description
1 polymer ?
#
loop_
_entity_poly.entity_id
_entity_poly.type
_entity_poly.pdbx_seq_one_letter_code
_entity_poly.pdbx_strand_id
1 'polypeptide(L)'
;MSALTERIELPTGLVEDRWITGWEFIPGNRSIIEQAVLWIVPGTVIGTWTPPDAAIVFPSGVAERLPAGSRVALELHYKKSSTPQTDQSGVAFQFGGRPRRELRHRSLVCGASRIDRDIDALALTPRASGAGASIEIVARRPDGTVEPLCVLPRYEPAYPITYRFRAGVRLRTGSVIDVRSSSPDCAAELDFIARQ
;
A
#
# COMPACT_ATOMS: atom_id res chain seq x y z
N MET A 1 1.59 -17.34 -18.83
CA MET A 1 0.36 -16.90 -19.55
C MET A 1 -0.34 -15.90 -18.63
N SER A 2 -0.40 -14.61 -18.99
CA SER A 2 -0.64 -13.53 -18.03
C SER A 2 -2.12 -13.34 -17.67
N ALA A 3 -2.38 -12.95 -16.42
CA ALA A 3 -3.64 -12.39 -15.97
C ALA A 3 -4.02 -11.16 -16.82
N LEU A 4 -5.31 -10.83 -16.89
CA LEU A 4 -5.76 -9.58 -17.48
C LEU A 4 -5.68 -8.50 -16.39
N THR A 5 -4.89 -7.46 -16.66
CA THR A 5 -4.84 -6.26 -15.83
C THR A 5 -5.56 -5.13 -16.54
N GLU A 6 -6.54 -4.53 -15.87
CA GLU A 6 -7.24 -3.35 -16.37
C GLU A 6 -7.00 -2.19 -15.40
N ARG A 7 -6.67 -1.01 -15.93
CA ARG A 7 -6.50 0.21 -15.13
C ARG A 7 -7.55 1.23 -15.51
N ILE A 8 -8.38 1.59 -14.55
CA ILE A 8 -9.45 2.58 -14.71
C ILE A 8 -9.12 3.77 -13.83
N GLU A 9 -9.16 4.98 -14.40
CA GLU A 9 -8.94 6.21 -13.66
C GLU A 9 -10.21 7.07 -13.60
N LEU A 10 -10.60 7.46 -12.39
CA LEU A 10 -11.82 8.18 -12.11
C LEU A 10 -11.49 9.54 -11.46
N PRO A 11 -12.09 10.65 -11.92
CA PRO A 11 -12.00 11.90 -11.19
C PRO A 11 -12.74 11.78 -9.86
N THR A 12 -12.15 12.31 -8.78
CA THR A 12 -12.81 12.28 -7.46
C THR A 12 -13.95 13.29 -7.35
N GLY A 13 -13.97 14.33 -8.19
CA GLY A 13 -14.94 15.42 -8.13
C GLY A 13 -14.79 16.32 -6.90
N LEU A 14 -13.71 16.19 -6.13
CA LEU A 14 -13.49 16.96 -4.91
C LEU A 14 -13.13 18.41 -5.23
N VAL A 15 -13.85 19.35 -4.62
CA VAL A 15 -13.60 20.80 -4.69
C VAL A 15 -12.66 21.31 -3.60
N GLU A 16 -12.42 20.50 -2.57
CA GLU A 16 -11.52 20.78 -1.45
C GLU A 16 -10.83 19.49 -0.99
N ASP A 17 -9.71 19.63 -0.28
CA ASP A 17 -9.00 18.50 0.30
C ASP A 17 -9.89 17.74 1.28
N ARG A 18 -9.88 16.42 1.21
CA ARG A 18 -10.60 15.54 2.15
C ARG A 18 -9.63 14.57 2.82
N TRP A 19 -10.05 14.05 3.97
CA TRP A 19 -9.24 13.16 4.80
C TRP A 19 -9.85 11.77 4.80
N ILE A 20 -9.16 10.81 4.18
CA ILE A 20 -9.57 9.40 4.14
C ILE A 20 -9.18 8.76 5.47
N THR A 21 -10.16 8.28 6.24
CA THR A 21 -9.94 7.50 7.48
C THR A 21 -10.01 6.00 7.24
N GLY A 22 -10.45 5.59 6.06
CA GLY A 22 -10.53 4.20 5.64
C GLY A 22 -11.06 4.09 4.23
N TRP A 23 -10.93 2.90 3.64
CA TRP A 23 -11.42 2.62 2.31
C TRP A 23 -11.81 1.15 2.17
N GLU A 24 -12.67 0.86 1.21
CA GLU A 24 -13.11 -0.50 0.91
C GLU A 24 -13.18 -0.69 -0.59
N PHE A 25 -12.63 -1.79 -1.08
CA PHE A 25 -12.91 -2.26 -2.44
C PHE A 25 -14.12 -3.20 -2.40
N ILE A 26 -15.09 -2.93 -3.25
CA ILE A 26 -16.36 -3.65 -3.31
C ILE A 26 -16.38 -4.41 -4.64
N PRO A 27 -16.02 -5.70 -4.66
CA PRO A 27 -15.96 -6.47 -5.90
C PRO A 27 -17.36 -6.67 -6.48
N GLY A 28 -17.57 -6.26 -7.73
CA GLY A 28 -18.84 -6.48 -8.44
C GLY A 28 -19.03 -7.95 -8.83
N ASN A 29 -17.95 -8.61 -9.22
CA ASN A 29 -17.89 -10.05 -9.43
C ASN A 29 -16.67 -10.67 -8.73
N ARG A 30 -16.85 -11.05 -7.46
CA ARG A 30 -15.78 -11.62 -6.62
C ARG A 30 -15.16 -12.91 -7.18
N SER A 31 -15.87 -13.63 -8.06
CA SER A 31 -15.37 -14.90 -8.60
C SER A 31 -14.20 -14.70 -9.58
N ILE A 32 -14.17 -13.54 -10.26
CA ILE A 32 -13.21 -13.24 -11.33
C ILE A 32 -12.11 -12.27 -10.91
N ILE A 33 -12.19 -11.64 -9.74
CA ILE A 33 -11.17 -10.69 -9.28
C ILE A 33 -10.16 -11.42 -8.39
N GLU A 34 -8.88 -11.29 -8.72
CA GLU A 34 -7.77 -11.81 -7.91
C GLU A 34 -7.24 -10.74 -6.95
N GLN A 35 -7.19 -9.50 -7.41
CA GLN A 35 -6.63 -8.38 -6.66
C GLN A 35 -7.10 -7.04 -7.23
N ALA A 36 -7.13 -6.02 -6.38
CA ALA A 36 -7.25 -4.62 -6.79
C ALA A 36 -6.13 -3.79 -6.15
N VAL A 37 -5.58 -2.83 -6.90
CA VAL A 37 -4.62 -1.84 -6.40
C VAL A 37 -5.22 -0.45 -6.56
N LEU A 38 -5.27 0.29 -5.45
CA LEU A 38 -5.84 1.61 -5.39
C LEU A 38 -4.74 2.67 -5.34
N TRP A 39 -4.84 3.68 -6.20
CA TRP A 39 -3.88 4.75 -6.32
C TRP A 39 -4.53 6.13 -6.23
N ILE A 40 -3.81 7.11 -5.69
CA ILE A 40 -3.99 8.54 -5.99
C ILE A 40 -3.03 8.89 -7.14
N VAL A 41 -3.58 9.36 -8.25
CA VAL A 41 -2.81 9.76 -9.43
C VAL A 41 -2.04 11.05 -9.11
N PRO A 42 -0.74 11.16 -9.46
CA PRO A 42 -0.02 10.30 -10.43
C PRO A 42 0.73 9.09 -9.87
N GLY A 43 0.77 8.80 -8.57
CA GLY A 43 1.64 7.69 -8.12
C GLY A 43 1.60 7.23 -6.68
N THR A 44 0.71 7.74 -5.84
CA THR A 44 0.61 7.26 -4.44
C THR A 44 -0.23 6.00 -4.39
N VAL A 45 0.32 4.91 -3.87
CA VAL A 45 -0.46 3.69 -3.57
C VAL A 45 -1.20 3.91 -2.25
N ILE A 46 -2.53 3.88 -2.28
CA ILE A 46 -3.35 3.86 -1.04
C ILE A 46 -3.32 2.43 -0.46
N GLY A 47 -3.29 1.44 -1.34
CA GLY A 47 -3.03 0.06 -0.96
C GLY A 47 -3.62 -0.97 -1.90
N THR A 48 -3.42 -2.22 -1.53
CA THR A 48 -3.93 -3.39 -2.27
C THR A 48 -5.08 -4.05 -1.51
N TRP A 49 -6.00 -4.65 -2.25
CA TRP A 49 -7.07 -5.51 -1.77
C TRP A 49 -6.95 -6.89 -2.41
N THR A 50 -7.13 -7.94 -1.60
CA THR A 50 -7.26 -9.33 -2.02
C THR A 50 -8.59 -9.89 -1.49
N PRO A 51 -9.14 -10.99 -2.05
CA PRO A 51 -10.44 -11.53 -1.67
C PRO A 51 -10.75 -11.64 -0.17
N PRO A 52 -9.84 -12.01 0.75
CA PRO A 52 -10.16 -12.05 2.17
C PRO A 52 -10.23 -10.68 2.86
N ASP A 53 -9.76 -9.61 2.22
CA ASP A 53 -9.72 -8.28 2.82
C ASP A 53 -11.12 -7.68 2.95
N ALA A 54 -11.39 -7.11 4.12
CA ALA A 54 -12.55 -6.26 4.38
C ALA A 54 -12.18 -4.78 4.18
N ALA A 55 -13.04 -3.88 4.63
CA ALA A 55 -12.71 -2.46 4.72
C ALA A 55 -11.41 -2.23 5.53
N ILE A 56 -10.51 -1.43 4.96
CA ILE A 56 -9.29 -0.96 5.62
C ILE A 56 -9.66 0.30 6.39
N VAL A 57 -9.46 0.27 7.71
CA VAL A 57 -9.69 1.43 8.58
C VAL A 57 -8.36 1.82 9.23
N PHE A 58 -8.00 3.09 9.11
CA PHE A 58 -6.78 3.61 9.72
C PHE A 58 -6.95 3.76 11.24
N PRO A 59 -5.85 3.77 12.02
CA PRO A 59 -5.93 3.98 13.46
C PRO A 59 -6.68 5.27 13.83
N SER A 60 -7.33 5.29 14.99
CA SER A 60 -8.11 6.46 15.43
C SER A 60 -7.29 7.76 15.39
N GLY A 61 -7.86 8.79 14.76
CA GLY A 61 -7.23 10.10 14.58
C GLY A 61 -6.15 10.14 13.50
N VAL A 62 -5.97 9.06 12.73
CA VAL A 62 -5.11 8.99 11.53
C VAL A 62 -5.97 9.12 10.28
N ALA A 63 -5.49 9.90 9.31
CA ALA A 63 -6.10 9.97 7.98
C ALA A 63 -5.04 10.27 6.91
N GLU A 64 -5.29 9.76 5.71
CA GLU A 64 -4.54 10.10 4.49
C GLU A 64 -5.23 11.26 3.77
N ARG A 65 -4.44 12.19 3.23
CA ARG A 65 -4.98 13.34 2.50
C ARG A 65 -5.35 12.92 1.07
N LEU A 66 -6.58 13.23 0.67
CA LEU A 66 -7.02 13.17 -0.72
C LEU A 66 -7.18 14.61 -1.24
N PRO A 67 -6.24 15.12 -2.06
CA PRO A 67 -6.28 16.50 -2.52
C PRO A 67 -7.50 16.80 -3.40
N ALA A 68 -7.95 18.06 -3.38
CA ALA A 68 -8.93 18.56 -4.33
C ALA A 68 -8.49 18.31 -5.79
N GLY A 69 -9.44 17.98 -6.67
CA GLY A 69 -9.17 17.72 -8.08
C GLY A 69 -8.35 16.45 -8.39
N SER A 70 -8.00 15.65 -7.39
CA SER A 70 -7.28 14.39 -7.59
C SER A 70 -8.10 13.39 -8.42
N ARG A 71 -7.38 12.47 -9.08
CA ARG A 71 -7.97 11.26 -9.68
C ARG A 71 -7.55 10.05 -8.85
N VAL A 72 -8.43 9.06 -8.80
CA VAL A 72 -8.10 7.75 -8.24
C VAL A 72 -8.01 6.74 -9.37
N ALA A 73 -7.06 5.81 -9.27
CA ALA A 73 -6.95 4.71 -10.20
C ALA A 73 -7.22 3.39 -9.50
N LEU A 74 -8.03 2.55 -10.14
CA LEU A 74 -8.23 1.15 -9.79
C LEU A 74 -7.51 0.31 -10.84
N GLU A 75 -6.49 -0.42 -10.39
CA GLU A 75 -5.85 -1.45 -11.20
C GLU A 75 -6.39 -2.80 -10.76
N LEU A 76 -7.16 -3.46 -11.64
CA LEU A 76 -7.89 -4.69 -11.38
C LEU A 76 -7.19 -5.84 -12.05
N HIS A 77 -6.91 -6.88 -11.28
CA HIS A 77 -6.29 -8.10 -11.76
C HIS A 77 -7.34 -9.21 -11.78
N TYR A 78 -7.66 -9.68 -12.98
CA TYR A 78 -8.73 -10.64 -13.21
C TYR A 78 -8.19 -12.05 -13.47
N LYS A 79 -8.91 -13.03 -12.91
CA LYS A 79 -8.83 -14.44 -13.31
C LYS A 79 -9.25 -14.56 -14.77
N LYS A 80 -8.54 -15.42 -15.50
CA LYS A 80 -8.94 -15.78 -16.85
C LYS A 80 -10.30 -16.51 -16.82
N SER A 81 -11.22 -16.07 -17.66
CA SER A 81 -12.50 -16.73 -17.91
C SER A 81 -12.60 -17.20 -19.36
N SER A 82 -13.25 -18.34 -19.60
CA SER A 82 -13.56 -18.85 -20.94
C SER A 82 -14.89 -18.32 -21.49
N THR A 83 -15.71 -17.68 -20.65
CA THR A 83 -16.96 -17.04 -21.04
C THR A 83 -16.90 -15.54 -20.76
N PRO A 84 -17.64 -14.71 -21.51
CA PRO A 84 -17.77 -13.29 -21.18
C PRO A 84 -18.24 -13.10 -19.75
N GLN A 85 -17.62 -12.15 -19.05
CA GLN A 85 -17.95 -11.79 -17.68
C GLN A 85 -18.26 -10.31 -17.59
N THR A 86 -19.07 -9.93 -16.62
CA THR A 86 -19.35 -8.54 -16.28
C THR A 86 -18.85 -8.27 -14.87
N ASP A 87 -18.22 -7.10 -14.70
CA ASP A 87 -17.80 -6.59 -13.41
C ASP A 87 -18.28 -5.15 -13.25
N GLN A 88 -18.77 -4.83 -12.06
CA GLN A 88 -19.18 -3.49 -11.66
C GLN A 88 -18.59 -3.20 -10.27
N SER A 89 -17.27 -3.40 -10.16
CA SER A 89 -16.54 -3.14 -8.93
C SER A 89 -16.51 -1.64 -8.59
N GLY A 90 -16.48 -1.36 -7.30
CA GLY A 90 -16.42 0.00 -6.77
C GLY A 90 -15.37 0.15 -5.69
N VAL A 91 -15.08 1.41 -5.35
CA VAL A 91 -14.30 1.77 -4.17
C VAL A 91 -15.11 2.76 -3.33
N ALA A 92 -15.14 2.53 -2.03
CA ALA A 92 -15.72 3.45 -1.06
C ALA A 92 -14.62 4.10 -0.23
N PHE A 93 -14.67 5.41 -0.07
CA PHE A 93 -13.82 6.16 0.85
C PHE A 93 -14.63 6.58 2.08
N GLN A 94 -14.09 6.29 3.26
CA GLN A 94 -14.59 6.83 4.51
C GLN A 94 -13.86 8.15 4.75
N PHE A 95 -14.61 9.26 4.82
CA PHE A 95 -14.06 10.57 5.09
C PHE A 95 -14.26 10.98 6.55
N GLY A 96 -13.22 11.56 7.14
CA GLY A 96 -13.25 12.16 8.48
C GLY A 96 -12.90 13.64 8.49
N GLY A 97 -12.89 14.22 9.69
CA GLY A 97 -12.34 15.56 9.91
C GLY A 97 -10.81 15.59 9.83
N ARG A 98 -10.22 16.76 10.09
CA ARG A 98 -8.76 16.93 10.13
C ARG A 98 -8.13 15.94 11.12
N PRO A 99 -7.12 15.14 10.69
CA PRO A 99 -6.54 14.12 11.55
C PRO A 99 -5.66 14.74 12.63
N ARG A 100 -5.48 14.00 13.74
CA ARG A 100 -4.44 14.30 14.73
C ARG A 100 -3.06 13.98 14.17
N ARG A 101 -2.96 12.96 13.32
CA ARG A 101 -1.74 12.53 12.64
C ARG A 101 -2.04 12.16 11.19
N GLU A 102 -1.32 12.75 10.27
CA GLU A 102 -1.45 12.46 8.85
C GLU A 102 -0.68 11.18 8.49
N LEU A 103 -1.33 10.25 7.78
CA LEU A 103 -0.67 9.14 7.11
C LEU A 103 0.13 9.70 5.94
N ARG A 104 1.40 9.29 5.88
CA ARG A 104 2.35 9.73 4.86
C ARG A 104 3.00 8.53 4.21
N HIS A 105 3.44 8.74 2.99
CA HIS A 105 4.14 7.74 2.19
C HIS A 105 5.59 8.16 2.02
N ARG A 106 6.49 7.18 2.03
CA ARG A 106 7.90 7.36 1.69
C ARG A 106 8.36 6.19 0.86
N SER A 107 8.85 6.47 -0.35
CA SER A 107 9.52 5.47 -1.16
C SER A 107 10.90 5.15 -0.58
N LEU A 108 11.16 3.86 -0.42
CA LEU A 108 12.42 3.28 0.00
C LEU A 108 13.00 2.52 -1.20
N VAL A 109 14.29 2.69 -1.44
CA VAL A 109 15.04 1.92 -2.46
C VAL A 109 15.78 0.76 -1.79
N CYS A 110 16.28 -0.19 -2.60
CA CYS A 110 17.21 -1.20 -2.09
C CYS A 110 18.33 -0.57 -1.22
N GLY A 111 18.65 -1.25 -0.12
CA GLY A 111 19.64 -0.83 0.85
C GLY A 111 19.06 -0.08 2.05
N ALA A 112 19.92 0.68 2.71
CA ALA A 112 19.66 1.28 4.00
C ALA A 112 19.04 2.69 3.89
N SER A 113 17.86 2.86 4.47
CA SER A 113 17.16 4.13 4.63
C SER A 113 17.09 4.55 6.09
N ARG A 114 17.76 5.65 6.45
CA ARG A 114 17.73 6.17 7.83
C ARG A 114 16.40 6.87 8.13
N ILE A 115 15.92 6.64 9.34
CA ILE A 115 14.78 7.32 9.96
C ILE A 115 15.32 8.54 10.72
N ASP A 116 14.91 9.73 10.28
CA ASP A 116 15.37 11.02 10.80
C ASP A 116 14.58 11.50 12.02
N ARG A 117 13.37 10.97 12.20
CA ARG A 117 12.46 11.30 13.29
C ARG A 117 11.72 10.07 13.77
N ASP A 118 11.20 10.18 14.97
CA ASP A 118 10.32 9.18 15.56
C ASP A 118 9.05 8.99 14.70
N ILE A 119 8.80 7.77 14.19
CA ILE A 119 7.60 7.40 13.41
C ILE A 119 6.89 6.17 13.98
N ASP A 120 5.63 5.96 13.64
CA ASP A 120 4.99 4.64 13.66
C ASP A 120 4.80 4.19 12.20
N ALA A 121 5.45 3.10 11.79
CA ALA A 121 5.26 2.47 10.49
C ALA A 121 3.95 1.66 10.51
N LEU A 122 3.11 1.84 9.49
CA LEU A 122 1.76 1.27 9.42
C LEU A 122 1.62 0.18 8.35
N ALA A 123 2.30 0.33 7.22
CA ALA A 123 2.34 -0.69 6.17
C ALA A 123 3.60 -0.57 5.31
N LEU A 124 3.89 -1.65 4.58
CA LEU A 124 4.91 -1.71 3.54
C LEU A 124 4.30 -2.30 2.27
N THR A 125 4.54 -1.65 1.13
CA THR A 125 4.24 -2.21 -0.20
C THR A 125 5.56 -2.50 -0.92
N PRO A 126 6.15 -3.69 -0.75
CA PRO A 126 7.39 -4.07 -1.44
C PRO A 126 7.18 -4.22 -2.94
N ARG A 127 8.23 -3.92 -3.73
CA ARG A 127 8.28 -4.14 -5.18
C ARG A 127 9.66 -4.64 -5.61
N ALA A 128 9.68 -5.43 -6.67
CA ALA A 128 10.86 -5.84 -7.44
C ALA A 128 10.38 -6.25 -8.86
N SER A 129 11.24 -6.29 -9.87
CA SER A 129 10.84 -6.81 -11.20
C SER A 129 11.05 -8.31 -11.38
N GLY A 130 11.94 -8.92 -10.59
CA GLY A 130 12.21 -10.35 -10.66
C GLY A 130 11.04 -11.19 -10.13
N ALA A 131 10.32 -11.90 -11.02
CA ALA A 131 9.37 -12.93 -10.61
C ALA A 131 10.07 -14.04 -9.81
N GLY A 132 9.47 -14.41 -8.67
CA GLY A 132 10.05 -15.36 -7.72
C GLY A 132 11.21 -14.80 -6.88
N ALA A 133 11.54 -13.51 -6.98
CA ALA A 133 12.59 -12.91 -6.16
C ALA A 133 12.23 -12.93 -4.67
N SER A 134 13.22 -13.10 -3.80
CA SER A 134 13.01 -12.84 -2.38
C SER A 134 12.99 -11.33 -2.13
N ILE A 135 12.20 -10.85 -1.18
CA ILE A 135 12.27 -9.50 -0.63
C ILE A 135 12.30 -9.61 0.89
N GLU A 136 13.28 -8.96 1.52
CA GLU A 136 13.40 -8.87 2.98
C GLU A 136 13.53 -7.40 3.36
N ILE A 137 12.63 -6.93 4.23
CA ILE A 137 12.63 -5.59 4.79
C ILE A 137 12.75 -5.73 6.29
N VAL A 138 13.82 -5.19 6.86
CA VAL A 138 14.08 -5.21 8.31
C VAL A 138 14.27 -3.81 8.85
N ALA A 139 13.93 -3.59 10.12
CA ALA A 139 14.33 -2.43 10.89
C ALA A 139 15.52 -2.77 11.79
N ARG A 140 16.62 -2.05 11.62
CA ARG A 140 17.74 -2.02 12.57
C ARG A 140 17.53 -0.85 13.52
N ARG A 141 17.36 -1.14 14.81
CA ARG A 141 17.14 -0.15 15.86
C ARG A 141 18.46 0.46 16.34
N PRO A 142 18.44 1.65 16.97
CA PRO A 142 19.65 2.29 17.49
C PRO A 142 20.42 1.45 18.50
N ASP A 143 19.74 0.55 19.21
CA ASP A 143 20.34 -0.40 20.16
C ASP A 143 20.96 -1.64 19.49
N GLY A 144 20.93 -1.72 18.16
CA GLY A 144 21.43 -2.85 17.37
C GLY A 144 20.41 -3.97 17.13
N THR A 145 19.22 -3.91 17.76
CA THR A 145 18.17 -4.92 17.55
C THR A 145 17.70 -4.91 16.10
N VAL A 146 17.54 -6.09 15.51
CA VAL A 146 17.01 -6.26 14.16
C VAL A 146 15.62 -6.88 14.24
N GLU A 147 14.64 -6.20 13.67
CA GLU A 147 13.24 -6.62 13.65
C GLU A 147 12.79 -6.81 12.19
N PRO A 148 12.41 -8.03 11.79
CA PRO A 148 11.80 -8.26 10.49
C PRO A 148 10.47 -7.52 10.36
N LEU A 149 10.31 -6.75 9.29
CA LEU A 149 9.07 -6.02 9.00
C LEU A 149 8.24 -6.73 7.93
N CYS A 150 8.88 -7.14 6.83
CA CYS A 150 8.21 -7.85 5.73
C CYS A 150 9.21 -8.80 5.08
N VAL A 151 8.85 -10.09 4.98
CA VAL A 151 9.69 -11.11 4.36
C VAL A 151 8.84 -11.90 3.36
N LEU A 152 9.15 -11.72 2.09
CA LEU A 152 8.50 -12.41 0.97
C LEU A 152 9.53 -13.33 0.31
N PRO A 153 9.49 -14.65 0.54
CA PRO A 153 10.49 -15.56 -0.04
C PRO A 153 10.36 -15.72 -1.56
N ARG A 154 9.17 -15.44 -2.11
CA ARG A 154 8.86 -15.44 -3.54
C ARG A 154 7.86 -14.33 -3.85
N TYR A 155 8.36 -13.21 -4.35
CA TYR A 155 7.58 -12.07 -4.78
C TYR A 155 7.14 -12.25 -6.23
N GLU A 156 5.87 -11.98 -6.52
CA GLU A 156 5.34 -11.96 -7.87
C GLU A 156 4.98 -10.51 -8.23
N PRO A 157 5.69 -9.86 -9.16
CA PRO A 157 5.43 -8.47 -9.55
C PRO A 157 4.02 -8.24 -10.09
N ALA A 158 3.42 -9.28 -10.65
CA ALA A 158 2.05 -9.28 -11.12
C ALA A 158 1.01 -9.27 -9.97
N TYR A 159 1.42 -9.42 -8.70
CA TYR A 159 0.52 -9.40 -7.55
C TYR A 159 1.10 -8.53 -6.42
N PRO A 160 1.22 -7.19 -6.62
CA PRO A 160 1.75 -6.30 -5.60
C PRO A 160 0.90 -6.38 -4.32
N ILE A 161 1.54 -6.43 -3.15
CA ILE A 161 0.83 -6.55 -1.87
C ILE A 161 1.22 -5.43 -0.91
N THR A 162 0.23 -4.83 -0.25
CA THR A 162 0.43 -3.93 0.89
C THR A 162 0.35 -4.75 2.17
N TYR A 163 1.50 -5.02 2.79
CA TYR A 163 1.58 -5.66 4.09
C TYR A 163 1.28 -4.64 5.20
N ARG A 164 0.08 -4.72 5.77
CA ARG A 164 -0.36 -3.87 6.87
C ARG A 164 0.00 -4.50 8.21
N PHE A 165 0.66 -3.72 9.07
CA PHE A 165 0.98 -4.21 10.41
C PHE A 165 -0.28 -4.30 11.26
N ARG A 166 -0.43 -5.38 12.03
CA ARG A 166 -1.51 -5.54 13.01
C ARG A 166 -1.53 -4.38 14.03
N ALA A 167 -0.34 -3.94 14.43
CA ALA A 167 -0.11 -2.77 15.25
C ALA A 167 1.07 -2.00 14.64
N GLY A 168 0.99 -0.67 14.63
CA GLY A 168 2.05 0.17 14.06
C GLY A 168 3.40 -0.10 14.74
N VAL A 169 4.45 -0.25 13.94
CA VAL A 169 5.80 -0.52 14.43
C VAL A 169 6.50 0.79 14.75
N ARG A 170 6.83 0.99 16.03
CA ARG A 170 7.52 2.19 16.50
C ARG A 170 8.97 2.17 16.06
N LEU A 171 9.36 3.13 15.21
CA LEU A 171 10.75 3.35 14.81
C LEU A 171 11.21 4.70 15.34
N ARG A 172 12.31 4.71 16.11
CA ARG A 172 12.87 5.94 16.65
C ARG A 172 13.80 6.60 15.65
N THR A 173 14.08 7.87 15.84
CA THR A 173 15.18 8.53 15.13
C THR A 173 16.47 7.72 15.27
N GLY A 174 17.21 7.57 14.18
CA GLY A 174 18.39 6.73 14.11
C GLY A 174 18.12 5.26 13.74
N SER A 175 16.88 4.78 13.76
CA SER A 175 16.52 3.51 13.14
C SER A 175 16.88 3.51 11.64
N VAL A 176 17.20 2.34 11.09
CA VAL A 176 17.47 2.13 9.67
C VAL A 176 16.52 1.06 9.15
N ILE A 177 15.77 1.36 8.09
CA ILE A 177 15.03 0.34 7.34
C ILE A 177 15.93 -0.13 6.20
N ASP A 178 16.18 -1.44 6.12
CA ASP A 178 17.06 -2.07 5.16
C ASP A 178 16.21 -2.95 4.23
N VAL A 179 16.09 -2.57 2.96
CA VAL A 179 15.33 -3.27 1.93
C VAL A 179 16.28 -4.10 1.08
N ARG A 180 16.08 -5.41 1.05
CA ARG A 180 16.93 -6.35 0.32
C ARG A 180 16.11 -7.25 -0.57
N SER A 181 16.70 -7.69 -1.67
CA SER A 181 16.08 -8.65 -2.57
C SER A 181 17.14 -9.44 -3.32
N SER A 182 16.77 -10.61 -3.82
CA SER A 182 17.55 -11.30 -4.87
C SER A 182 17.47 -10.58 -6.23
N SER A 183 16.58 -9.60 -6.40
CA SER A 183 16.47 -8.74 -7.57
C SER A 183 17.08 -7.35 -7.29
N PRO A 184 17.85 -6.76 -8.21
CA PRO A 184 18.61 -5.53 -7.93
C PRO A 184 17.77 -4.24 -7.91
N ASP A 185 16.53 -4.27 -8.40
CA ASP A 185 15.65 -3.11 -8.54
C ASP A 185 14.53 -3.05 -7.49
N CYS A 186 14.80 -3.65 -6.33
CA CYS A 186 13.86 -3.66 -5.21
C CYS A 186 13.57 -2.26 -4.64
N ALA A 187 12.35 -2.09 -4.18
CA ALA A 187 11.86 -0.90 -3.50
C ALA A 187 10.76 -1.27 -2.51
N ALA A 188 10.35 -0.31 -1.69
CA ALA A 188 9.15 -0.43 -0.88
C ALA A 188 8.51 0.94 -0.65
N GLU A 189 7.19 1.04 -0.77
CA GLU A 189 6.46 2.19 -0.24
C GLU A 189 6.19 1.96 1.25
N LEU A 190 6.64 2.88 2.09
CA LEU A 190 6.37 2.90 3.52
C LEU A 190 5.21 3.84 3.82
N ASP A 191 4.15 3.30 4.44
CA ASP A 191 3.09 4.09 5.04
C ASP A 191 3.43 4.31 6.51
N PHE A 192 3.44 5.56 6.96
CA PHE A 192 3.82 5.90 8.33
C PHE A 192 3.10 7.14 8.84
N ILE A 193 3.12 7.31 10.16
CA ILE A 193 2.74 8.55 10.83
C ILE A 193 3.95 9.11 11.58
N ALA A 194 4.21 10.40 11.42
CA ALA A 194 5.21 11.09 12.22
C ALA A 194 4.73 11.25 13.66
N ARG A 195 5.66 11.12 14.61
CA ARG A 195 5.40 11.44 16.02
C ARG A 195 6.01 12.79 16.35
N GLN A 196 5.27 13.53 17.15
CA GLN A 196 5.74 14.78 17.74
C GLN A 196 6.76 14.46 18.83
#